data_AF-A0A6I9YWP4-F1
#
_entry.id   AF-A0A6I9YWP4-F1
#
_cell.length_a   1.000
_cell.length_b   1.000
_cell.length_c   1.000
_cell.angle_alpha   90.00
_cell.angle_beta   90.00
_cell.angle_gamma   90.00
#
_symmetry.space_group_name_H-M   'P 1'
#
loop_
_entity.id
_entity.type
_entity.pdbx_description
1 polymer ?
#
loop_
_entity_poly.entity_id
_entity_poly.type
_entity_poly.pdbx_seq_one_letter_code
_entity_poly.pdbx_strand_id
1 'polypeptide(L)'
;MACSRDWAAEGRKDHQDYILEPLSLPENPGGISAEEESSSVPCLFCEEYYLISEQNQILKHMIIKHKLVISDVKLIADFRRYVLYWKKRFTEQPIADFCCIIKTNSEAALEDQDNYFLLCDALPEDRELREKLQQQRLKDILDQQQQERYDADFHGICMFCDHLFLGNRSVLLNHMAKDHAFNIGLPDNIVNCKEFLNVLQKKIDSFQCLYCEKTFADKNKVKDHMRKKQHRKINAKNQEYDKFYIINYLEFGKSWEQVQSEDDRELFHNQEEYLDFLFNI
;
A
#
# COMPACT_ATOMS: atom_id res chain seq x y z
N MET A 1 77.74 12.37 23.75
CA MET A 1 78.28 11.33 24.65
C MET A 1 77.08 10.57 25.23
N ALA A 2 77.07 9.25 24.98
CA ALA A 2 76.25 8.16 25.54
C ALA A 2 74.69 8.29 25.53
N CYS A 3 73.96 7.51 24.71
CA CYS A 3 73.58 6.07 24.82
C CYS A 3 72.36 5.90 25.76
N SER A 4 71.14 5.82 25.21
CA SER A 4 70.41 4.60 24.78
C SER A 4 69.45 4.07 25.84
N ARG A 5 68.19 3.86 25.43
CA ARG A 5 67.53 2.55 25.53
C ARG A 5 66.23 2.53 24.74
N ASP A 6 66.27 1.74 23.68
CA ASP A 6 65.11 1.20 22.97
C ASP A 6 64.31 0.27 23.90
N TRP A 7 62.99 0.29 23.73
CA TRP A 7 62.15 -0.88 23.94
C TRP A 7 61.08 -0.91 22.86
N ALA A 8 61.21 -1.88 21.97
CA ALA A 8 60.20 -2.24 20.97
C ALA A 8 59.10 -3.11 21.61
N ALA A 9 57.86 -2.87 21.20
CA ALA A 9 56.73 -3.82 21.25
C ALA A 9 55.68 -3.29 20.25
N GLU A 10 55.74 -3.78 19.01
CA GLU A 10 54.92 -4.89 18.50
C GLU A 10 53.52 -4.47 18.03
N GLY A 11 53.39 -4.46 16.69
CA GLY A 11 52.24 -5.00 15.97
C GLY A 11 50.91 -4.28 16.12
N ARG A 12 50.67 -3.24 15.32
CA ARG A 12 49.34 -3.01 14.75
C ARG A 12 49.39 -3.27 13.26
N LYS A 13 48.81 -4.41 12.91
CA LYS A 13 48.53 -4.83 11.54
C LYS A 13 47.69 -3.75 10.87
N ASP A 14 48.13 -3.42 9.66
CA ASP A 14 47.43 -2.65 8.65
C ASP A 14 46.03 -3.25 8.47
N HIS A 15 45.02 -2.65 9.09
CA HIS A 15 43.64 -3.01 8.81
C HIS A 15 43.24 -2.16 7.61
N GLN A 16 43.57 -2.69 6.44
CA GLN A 16 43.09 -2.22 5.16
C GLN A 16 41.57 -2.21 5.23
N ASP A 17 40.99 -1.02 5.34
CA ASP A 17 39.55 -0.82 5.29
C ASP A 17 39.08 -1.27 3.90
N TYR A 18 38.55 -2.50 3.82
CA TYR A 18 37.85 -2.99 2.65
C TYR A 18 36.54 -2.20 2.53
N ILE A 19 36.63 -1.00 1.97
CA ILE A 19 35.50 -0.30 1.40
C ILE A 19 35.04 -1.19 0.24
N LEU A 20 33.95 -1.92 0.45
CA LEU A 20 33.27 -2.62 -0.64
C LEU A 20 32.78 -1.56 -1.62
N GLU A 21 33.45 -1.53 -2.78
CA GLU A 21 33.11 -0.72 -3.94
C GLU A 21 31.66 -1.03 -4.34
N PRO A 22 30.79 -0.01 -4.57
CA PRO A 22 29.42 -0.24 -4.98
C PRO A 22 29.37 -1.02 -6.29
N LEU A 23 28.63 -2.14 -6.30
CA LEU A 23 28.32 -2.92 -7.50
C LEU A 23 27.74 -2.01 -8.59
N SER A 24 28.58 -1.65 -9.55
CA SER A 24 28.21 -0.89 -10.73
C SER A 24 27.70 -1.88 -11.78
N LEU A 25 26.38 -1.98 -11.93
CA LEU A 25 25.79 -2.76 -13.02
C LEU A 25 26.02 -2.03 -14.35
N PRO A 26 26.33 -2.74 -15.46
CA PRO A 26 26.66 -2.11 -16.73
C PRO A 26 25.46 -1.31 -17.27
N GLU A 27 25.73 -0.07 -17.65
CA GLU A 27 24.81 0.80 -18.37
C GLU A 27 24.45 0.17 -19.72
N ASN A 28 23.19 -0.21 -19.89
CA ASN A 28 22.68 -0.62 -21.19
C ASN A 28 22.10 0.61 -21.91
N PRO A 29 22.61 1.00 -23.09
CA PRO A 29 22.03 2.05 -23.91
C PRO A 29 20.85 1.46 -24.68
N GLY A 30 19.67 1.49 -24.06
CA GLY A 30 18.43 1.05 -24.68
C GLY A 30 17.32 2.04 -24.38
N GLY A 31 17.08 2.97 -25.31
CA GLY A 31 15.95 3.89 -25.23
C GLY A 31 14.64 3.11 -25.12
N ILE A 32 14.05 3.14 -23.93
CA ILE A 32 12.66 2.78 -23.73
C ILE A 32 11.84 4.00 -24.13
N SER A 33 11.27 3.94 -25.33
CA SER A 33 10.08 4.69 -25.68
C SER A 33 9.08 4.59 -24.53
N ALA A 34 8.64 5.74 -24.02
CA ALA A 34 7.51 5.84 -23.12
C ALA A 34 6.28 5.28 -23.86
N GLU A 35 6.05 3.99 -23.71
CA GLU A 35 4.77 3.38 -24.05
C GLU A 35 3.78 3.94 -23.03
N GLU A 36 2.95 4.88 -23.48
CA GLU A 36 1.78 5.34 -22.76
C GLU A 36 1.02 4.11 -22.25
N GLU A 37 1.00 3.91 -20.93
CA GLU A 37 0.25 2.82 -20.31
C GLU A 37 -1.21 2.95 -20.77
N SER A 38 -1.63 2.05 -21.66
CA SER A 38 -3.02 2.03 -22.10
C SER A 38 -3.92 1.79 -20.89
N SER A 39 -4.65 2.83 -20.48
CA SER A 39 -5.62 2.83 -19.37
C SER A 39 -6.83 1.94 -19.62
N SER A 40 -6.79 1.08 -20.64
CA SER A 40 -7.84 0.14 -20.99
C SER A 40 -7.46 -1.29 -20.61
N VAL A 41 -8.49 -2.08 -20.34
CA VAL A 41 -8.42 -3.49 -19.97
C VAL A 41 -9.32 -4.27 -20.91
N PRO A 42 -8.82 -5.33 -21.55
CA PRO A 42 -9.65 -6.17 -22.41
C PRO A 42 -10.57 -7.08 -21.61
N CYS A 43 -11.72 -7.45 -22.19
CA CYS A 43 -12.43 -8.64 -21.73
C CYS A 43 -11.57 -9.90 -21.94
N LEU A 44 -11.74 -10.87 -21.04
CA LEU A 44 -11.02 -12.15 -21.03
C LEU A 44 -11.40 -13.05 -22.22
N PHE A 45 -12.62 -12.92 -22.76
CA PHE A 45 -13.17 -13.86 -23.76
C PHE A 45 -13.61 -13.22 -25.08
N CYS A 46 -13.67 -11.89 -25.15
CA CYS A 46 -14.07 -11.20 -26.38
C CYS A 46 -13.20 -9.96 -26.67
N GLU A 47 -13.52 -9.29 -27.76
CA GLU A 47 -12.78 -8.13 -28.28
C GLU A 47 -13.20 -6.80 -27.65
N GLU A 48 -14.03 -6.82 -26.61
CA GLU A 48 -14.44 -5.59 -25.90
C GLU A 48 -13.33 -5.10 -24.97
N TYR A 49 -13.19 -3.78 -24.87
CA TYR A 49 -12.23 -3.09 -24.01
C TYR A 49 -12.94 -2.05 -23.17
N TYR A 50 -12.45 -1.86 -21.95
CA TYR A 50 -13.03 -0.97 -20.96
C TYR A 50 -11.92 -0.14 -20.32
N LEU A 51 -12.22 1.09 -19.90
CA LEU A 51 -11.25 1.86 -19.13
C LEU A 51 -11.10 1.28 -17.71
N ILE A 52 -9.92 1.40 -17.10
CA ILE A 52 -9.68 0.97 -15.70
C ILE A 52 -10.67 1.69 -14.75
N SER A 53 -10.99 2.95 -15.02
CA SER A 53 -12.00 3.72 -14.27
C SER A 53 -13.41 3.11 -14.33
N GLU A 54 -13.67 2.26 -15.31
CA GLU A 54 -14.94 1.57 -15.55
C GLU A 54 -14.88 0.10 -15.12
N GLN A 55 -14.04 -0.25 -14.14
CA GLN A 55 -13.88 -1.62 -13.63
C GLN A 55 -15.23 -2.32 -13.35
N ASN A 56 -16.22 -1.60 -12.81
CA ASN A 56 -17.55 -2.17 -12.56
C ASN A 56 -18.31 -2.57 -13.84
N GLN A 57 -18.06 -1.90 -14.97
CA GLN A 57 -18.71 -2.22 -16.24
C GLN A 57 -18.15 -3.50 -16.83
N ILE A 58 -16.82 -3.65 -16.86
CA ILE A 58 -16.19 -4.88 -17.35
C ILE A 58 -16.53 -6.10 -16.49
N LEU A 59 -16.59 -5.95 -15.16
CA LEU A 59 -17.01 -7.03 -14.27
C LEU A 59 -18.47 -7.44 -14.55
N LYS A 60 -19.38 -6.48 -14.71
CA LYS A 60 -20.78 -6.76 -15.11
C LYS A 60 -20.86 -7.49 -16.45
N HIS A 61 -20.07 -7.05 -17.43
CA HIS A 61 -19.98 -7.69 -18.73
C HIS A 61 -19.52 -9.15 -18.61
N MET A 62 -18.45 -9.42 -17.85
CA MET A 62 -17.94 -10.78 -17.61
C MET A 62 -18.99 -11.69 -16.96
N ILE A 63 -19.76 -11.17 -16.01
CA ILE A 63 -20.82 -11.94 -15.33
C ILE A 63 -21.96 -12.25 -16.29
N ILE A 64 -22.50 -11.25 -17.00
CA ILE A 64 -23.71 -11.40 -17.80
C ILE A 64 -23.44 -12.16 -19.10
N LYS A 65 -22.37 -11.82 -19.83
CA LYS A 65 -22.08 -12.36 -21.17
C LYS A 65 -21.27 -13.65 -21.11
N HIS A 66 -20.40 -13.78 -20.11
CA HIS A 66 -19.41 -14.86 -20.04
C HIS A 66 -19.56 -15.74 -18.79
N LYS A 67 -20.54 -15.46 -17.92
CA LYS A 67 -20.79 -16.21 -16.67
C LYS A 67 -19.54 -16.33 -15.78
N LEU A 68 -18.62 -15.37 -15.88
CA LEU A 68 -17.40 -15.32 -15.06
C LEU A 68 -17.57 -14.31 -13.93
N VAL A 69 -17.23 -14.77 -12.72
CA VAL A 69 -17.19 -13.97 -11.50
C VAL A 69 -15.76 -13.95 -10.99
N ILE A 70 -15.25 -12.77 -10.63
CA ILE A 70 -13.98 -12.61 -9.92
C ILE A 70 -14.30 -12.16 -8.50
N SER A 71 -13.92 -12.94 -7.49
CA SER A 71 -14.15 -12.59 -6.08
C SER A 71 -13.17 -11.51 -5.61
N ASP A 72 -13.63 -10.70 -4.66
CA ASP A 72 -12.80 -9.76 -3.90
C ASP A 72 -11.86 -8.91 -4.78
N VAL A 73 -12.40 -8.38 -5.87
CA VAL A 73 -11.64 -7.57 -6.85
C VAL A 73 -10.89 -6.42 -6.19
N LYS A 74 -11.43 -5.87 -5.10
CA LYS A 74 -10.80 -4.84 -4.25
C LYS A 74 -9.43 -5.25 -3.67
N LEU A 75 -9.16 -6.55 -3.53
CA LEU A 75 -7.90 -7.09 -3.03
C LEU A 75 -6.86 -7.30 -4.14
N ILE A 76 -7.24 -7.13 -5.41
CA ILE A 76 -6.34 -7.29 -6.54
C ILE A 76 -5.50 -6.01 -6.68
N ALA A 77 -4.20 -6.12 -6.40
CA ALA A 77 -3.28 -4.99 -6.39
C ALA A 77 -3.17 -4.24 -7.73
N ASP A 78 -3.19 -4.99 -8.84
CA ASP A 78 -3.18 -4.45 -10.21
C ASP A 78 -4.19 -5.24 -11.06
N PHE A 79 -5.38 -4.67 -11.21
CA PHE A 79 -6.46 -5.31 -11.95
C PHE A 79 -6.14 -5.49 -13.44
N ARG A 80 -5.37 -4.58 -14.05
CA ARG A 80 -5.03 -4.66 -15.48
C ARG A 80 -4.10 -5.85 -15.72
N ARG A 81 -3.01 -5.96 -14.95
CA ARG A 81 -2.07 -7.08 -15.07
C ARG A 81 -2.75 -8.41 -14.73
N TYR A 82 -3.64 -8.43 -13.74
CA TYR A 82 -4.46 -9.59 -13.41
C TYR A 82 -5.31 -10.07 -14.58
N VAL A 83 -6.06 -9.17 -15.23
CA VAL A 83 -6.91 -9.53 -16.37
C VAL A 83 -6.07 -9.94 -17.58
N LEU A 84 -4.96 -9.28 -17.86
CA LEU A 84 -4.06 -9.66 -18.96
C LEU A 84 -3.46 -11.06 -18.75
N TYR A 85 -3.09 -11.40 -17.52
CA TYR A 85 -2.62 -12.73 -17.16
C TYR A 85 -3.68 -13.79 -17.47
N TRP A 86 -4.89 -13.62 -16.91
CA TRP A 86 -5.97 -14.59 -17.10
C TRP A 86 -6.45 -14.67 -18.55
N LYS A 87 -6.42 -13.55 -19.28
CA LYS A 87 -6.76 -13.54 -20.72
C LYS A 87 -5.85 -14.47 -21.49
N LYS A 88 -4.54 -14.39 -21.22
CA LYS A 88 -3.56 -15.30 -21.82
C LYS A 88 -3.77 -16.73 -21.32
N ARG A 89 -3.87 -16.92 -20.02
CA ARG A 89 -3.97 -18.26 -19.41
C ARG A 89 -5.16 -19.07 -19.89
N PHE A 90 -6.32 -18.44 -20.09
CA PHE A 90 -7.52 -19.09 -20.62
C PHE A 90 -7.48 -19.43 -22.12
N THR A 91 -6.49 -18.92 -22.87
CA THR A 91 -6.22 -19.38 -24.25
C THR A 91 -5.40 -20.67 -24.28
N GLU A 92 -4.69 -20.97 -23.20
CA GLU A 92 -3.76 -22.11 -23.12
C GLU A 92 -4.46 -23.38 -22.61
N GLN A 93 -5.37 -23.25 -21.63
CA GLN A 93 -6.09 -24.37 -21.03
C GLN A 93 -7.56 -23.99 -20.74
N PRO A 94 -8.47 -24.98 -20.67
CA PRO A 94 -9.88 -24.74 -20.38
C PRO A 94 -10.08 -24.01 -19.03
N ILE A 95 -11.02 -23.07 -18.99
CA ILE A 95 -11.31 -22.30 -17.77
C ILE A 95 -11.75 -23.16 -16.57
N ALA A 96 -12.36 -24.32 -16.82
CA ALA A 96 -12.81 -25.24 -15.78
C ALA A 96 -11.65 -25.79 -14.91
N ASP A 97 -10.42 -25.72 -15.40
CA ASP A 97 -9.23 -26.18 -14.66
C ASP A 97 -8.76 -25.13 -13.63
N PHE A 98 -9.20 -23.88 -13.78
CA PHE A 98 -8.77 -22.75 -12.94
C PHE A 98 -9.87 -22.17 -12.07
N CYS A 99 -11.13 -22.39 -12.44
CA CYS A 99 -12.27 -21.78 -11.80
C CYS A 99 -13.11 -22.79 -11.03
N CYS A 100 -13.62 -22.37 -9.88
CA CYS A 100 -14.70 -23.09 -9.23
C CYS A 100 -15.98 -22.95 -10.08
N ILE A 101 -16.72 -24.04 -10.28
CA ILE A 101 -18.00 -24.01 -11.03
C ILE A 101 -19.15 -23.89 -10.03
N ILE A 102 -19.90 -22.79 -10.12
CA ILE A 102 -21.11 -22.55 -9.34
C ILE A 102 -22.31 -22.89 -10.23
N LYS A 103 -23.11 -23.86 -9.80
CA LYS A 103 -24.36 -24.22 -10.48
C LYS A 103 -25.52 -23.46 -9.86
N THR A 104 -26.14 -22.56 -10.62
CA THR A 104 -27.39 -21.91 -10.19
C THR A 104 -28.60 -22.72 -10.66
N ASN A 105 -29.69 -22.67 -9.89
CA ASN A 105 -30.93 -23.43 -10.14
C ASN A 105 -30.76 -24.96 -10.08
N SER A 106 -30.06 -25.46 -9.06
CA SER A 106 -29.74 -26.89 -8.89
C SER A 106 -30.96 -27.82 -8.85
N GLU A 107 -32.15 -27.27 -8.57
CA GLU A 107 -33.43 -28.00 -8.49
C GLU A 107 -34.28 -27.88 -9.78
N ALA A 108 -33.86 -27.08 -10.77
CA ALA A 108 -34.56 -26.92 -12.04
C ALA A 108 -34.16 -28.00 -13.06
N ALA A 109 -34.94 -28.10 -14.15
CA ALA A 109 -34.61 -28.99 -15.28
C ALA A 109 -33.19 -28.69 -15.81
N LEU A 110 -32.48 -29.72 -16.28
CA LEU A 110 -31.09 -29.60 -16.76
C LEU A 110 -30.88 -28.49 -17.81
N GLU A 111 -31.93 -28.13 -18.54
CA GLU A 111 -31.93 -27.10 -19.58
C GLU A 111 -31.91 -25.66 -19.02
N ASP A 112 -32.30 -25.46 -17.75
CA ASP A 112 -32.35 -24.17 -17.06
C ASP A 112 -31.21 -23.98 -16.04
N GLN A 113 -30.27 -24.93 -15.98
CA GLN A 113 -29.11 -24.87 -15.09
C GLN A 113 -27.99 -24.06 -15.72
N ASP A 114 -27.68 -22.91 -15.12
CA ASP A 114 -26.55 -22.09 -15.52
C ASP A 114 -25.31 -22.39 -14.67
N ASN A 115 -24.19 -22.60 -15.35
CA ASN A 115 -22.86 -22.73 -14.74
C ASN A 115 -22.14 -21.38 -14.77
N TYR A 116 -21.76 -20.88 -13.61
CA TYR A 116 -20.87 -19.74 -13.44
C TYR A 116 -19.47 -20.22 -13.08
N PHE A 117 -18.46 -19.55 -13.63
CA PHE A 117 -17.05 -19.77 -13.31
C PHE A 117 -16.61 -18.72 -12.29
N LEU A 118 -16.03 -19.14 -11.18
CA LEU A 118 -15.54 -18.27 -10.12
C LEU A 118 -14.01 -18.34 -10.04
N LEU A 119 -13.35 -17.19 -10.22
CA LEU A 119 -11.97 -16.96 -9.81
C LEU A 119 -11.95 -16.34 -8.40
N CYS A 120 -11.17 -16.94 -7.50
CA CYS A 120 -11.03 -16.50 -6.12
C CYS A 120 -9.67 -16.91 -5.53
N ASP A 121 -9.29 -16.27 -4.44
CA ASP A 121 -8.05 -16.50 -3.69
C ASP A 121 -7.95 -17.88 -2.99
N ALA A 122 -9.03 -18.66 -2.97
CA ALA A 122 -8.98 -20.06 -2.56
C ALA A 122 -8.34 -20.97 -3.62
N LEU A 123 -8.24 -20.50 -4.88
CA LEU A 123 -7.64 -21.24 -5.98
C LEU A 123 -6.12 -20.99 -6.00
N PRO A 124 -5.27 -22.04 -6.08
CA PRO A 124 -3.82 -21.90 -5.93
C PRO A 124 -3.20 -20.90 -6.92
N GLU A 125 -3.50 -21.02 -8.21
CA GLU A 125 -2.91 -20.15 -9.24
C GLU A 125 -3.41 -18.70 -9.14
N ASP A 126 -4.69 -18.51 -8.79
CA ASP A 126 -5.25 -17.16 -8.60
C ASP A 126 -4.62 -16.48 -7.38
N ARG A 127 -4.43 -17.23 -6.29
CA ARG A 127 -3.76 -16.76 -5.09
C ARG A 127 -2.32 -16.36 -5.37
N GLU A 128 -1.55 -17.23 -6.02
CA GLU A 128 -0.15 -16.95 -6.38
C GLU A 128 -0.03 -15.69 -7.26
N LEU A 129 -0.95 -15.52 -8.23
CA LEU A 129 -0.99 -14.32 -9.06
C LEU A 129 -1.27 -13.07 -8.24
N ARG A 130 -2.28 -13.10 -7.36
CA ARG A 130 -2.63 -11.94 -6.51
C ARG A 130 -1.49 -11.57 -5.58
N GLU A 131 -0.86 -12.55 -4.94
CA GLU A 131 0.30 -12.36 -4.07
C GLU A 131 1.48 -11.76 -4.85
N LYS A 132 1.76 -12.26 -6.06
CA LYS A 132 2.82 -11.71 -6.93
C LYS A 132 2.56 -10.24 -7.30
N LEU A 133 1.34 -9.91 -7.70
CA LEU A 133 0.97 -8.52 -8.02
C LEU A 133 1.07 -7.61 -6.79
N GLN A 134 0.68 -8.12 -5.61
CA GLN A 134 0.83 -7.40 -4.35
C GLN A 134 2.29 -7.16 -4.00
N GLN A 135 3.15 -8.18 -4.11
CA GLN A 135 4.59 -8.06 -3.87
C GLN A 135 5.24 -7.03 -4.80
N GLN A 136 4.85 -7.01 -6.07
CA GLN A 136 5.35 -6.03 -7.02
C GLN A 136 4.94 -4.61 -6.62
N ARG A 137 3.66 -4.40 -6.28
CA ARG A 137 3.16 -3.12 -5.79
C ARG A 137 3.85 -2.68 -4.49
N LEU A 138 4.07 -3.60 -3.56
CA LEU A 138 4.78 -3.33 -2.31
C LEU A 138 6.22 -2.86 -2.58
N LYS A 139 6.92 -3.52 -3.51
CA LYS A 139 8.28 -3.11 -3.90
C LYS A 139 8.29 -1.66 -4.43
N ASP A 140 7.39 -1.33 -5.35
CA ASP A 140 7.30 0.01 -5.92
C ASP A 140 7.03 1.08 -4.83
N ILE A 141 6.19 0.74 -3.85
CA ILE A 141 5.86 1.63 -2.71
C ILE A 141 7.04 1.77 -1.73
N LEU A 142 7.80 0.71 -1.49
CA LEU A 142 9.00 0.76 -0.67
C LEU A 142 10.09 1.62 -1.32
N ASP A 143 10.29 1.46 -2.63
CA ASP A 143 11.24 2.28 -3.40
C ASP A 143 10.82 3.76 -3.34
N GLN A 144 9.53 4.06 -3.53
CA GLN A 144 8.99 5.42 -3.39
C GLN A 144 9.19 5.97 -1.97
N GLN A 145 8.92 5.17 -0.93
CA GLN A 145 9.13 5.58 0.46
C GLN A 145 10.60 5.91 0.73
N GLN A 146 11.51 5.07 0.23
CA GLN A 146 12.94 5.27 0.39
C GLN A 146 13.39 6.59 -0.26
N GLN A 147 12.92 6.86 -1.48
CA GLN A 147 13.17 8.15 -2.13
C GLN A 147 12.67 9.32 -1.29
N GLU A 148 11.45 9.23 -0.73
CA GLU A 148 10.89 10.30 0.11
C GLU A 148 11.63 10.48 1.46
N ARG A 149 12.30 9.43 1.97
CA ARG A 149 13.16 9.54 3.16
C ARG A 149 14.44 10.32 2.85
N TYR A 150 15.01 10.13 1.68
CA TYR A 150 16.23 10.83 1.24
C TYR A 150 15.95 12.17 0.53
N ASP A 151 14.69 12.48 0.23
CA ASP A 151 14.29 13.77 -0.37
C ASP A 151 14.65 14.92 0.60
N ALA A 152 15.60 15.74 0.16
CA ALA A 152 16.04 16.96 0.83
C ALA A 152 15.48 18.24 0.16
N ASP A 153 14.74 18.09 -0.93
CA ASP A 153 14.12 19.17 -1.69
C ASP A 153 12.59 19.19 -1.49
N PHE A 154 12.11 18.70 -0.35
CA PHE A 154 10.71 18.82 0.02
C PHE A 154 10.39 20.27 0.39
N HIS A 155 9.26 20.76 -0.14
CA HIS A 155 8.71 22.08 0.13
C HIS A 155 7.24 21.92 0.50
N GLY A 156 6.81 22.47 1.63
CA GLY A 156 5.42 22.39 2.06
C GLY A 156 5.05 23.46 3.09
N ILE A 157 3.80 23.93 3.04
CA ILE A 157 3.25 24.87 4.02
C ILE A 157 2.36 24.08 4.99
N CYS A 158 2.42 24.40 6.27
CA CYS A 158 1.53 23.79 7.24
C CYS A 158 0.06 24.15 6.96
N MET A 159 -0.85 23.18 7.05
CA MET A 159 -2.28 23.44 6.83
C MET A 159 -2.96 24.22 7.97
N PHE A 160 -2.31 24.26 9.14
CA PHE A 160 -2.84 24.89 10.34
C PHE A 160 -2.24 26.28 10.64
N CYS A 161 -1.02 26.56 10.16
CA CYS A 161 -0.32 27.83 10.31
C CYS A 161 0.42 28.22 9.01
N ASP A 162 0.87 29.47 8.88
CA ASP A 162 1.47 29.95 7.63
C ASP A 162 2.99 29.70 7.53
N HIS A 163 3.52 28.74 8.29
CA HIS A 163 4.94 28.39 8.27
C HIS A 163 5.28 27.52 7.06
N LEU A 164 6.33 27.92 6.34
CA LEU A 164 6.95 27.17 5.24
C LEU A 164 8.03 26.24 5.79
N PHE A 165 8.03 25.00 5.29
CA PHE A 165 9.01 23.98 5.61
C PHE A 165 9.77 23.56 4.36
N LEU A 166 11.09 23.53 4.49
CA LEU A 166 12.07 23.15 3.46
C LEU A 166 12.89 21.96 3.98
N GLY A 167 13.51 21.19 3.09
CA GLY A 167 14.36 20.07 3.47
C GLY A 167 13.64 18.75 3.33
N ASN A 168 13.46 18.03 4.45
CA ASN A 168 12.78 16.73 4.46
C ASN A 168 11.33 16.85 4.95
N ARG A 169 10.43 16.04 4.38
CA ARG A 169 9.00 15.98 4.75
C ARG A 169 8.77 15.76 6.25
N SER A 170 9.66 15.04 6.92
CA SER A 170 9.56 14.74 8.35
C SER A 170 9.51 15.99 9.22
N VAL A 171 10.15 17.09 8.80
CA VAL A 171 10.16 18.36 9.55
C VAL A 171 8.74 18.93 9.64
N LEU A 172 8.01 18.95 8.53
CA LEU A 172 6.62 19.42 8.49
C LEU A 172 5.69 18.50 9.31
N LEU A 173 5.81 17.18 9.13
CA LEU A 173 4.98 16.22 9.85
C LEU A 173 5.20 16.29 11.37
N ASN A 174 6.46 16.42 11.80
CA ASN A 174 6.82 16.59 13.21
C ASN A 174 6.33 17.92 13.77
N HIS A 175 6.35 19.00 12.99
CA HIS A 175 5.76 20.28 13.37
C HIS A 175 4.23 20.16 13.58
N MET A 176 3.52 19.53 12.65
CA MET A 176 2.07 19.30 12.80
C MET A 176 1.77 18.51 14.08
N ALA A 177 2.57 17.49 14.39
CA ALA A 177 2.41 16.68 15.60
C ALA A 177 2.74 17.45 16.88
N LYS A 178 3.78 18.28 16.90
CA LYS A 178 4.26 18.98 18.11
C LYS A 178 3.49 20.27 18.38
N ASP A 179 3.38 21.14 17.38
CA ASP A 179 2.84 22.50 17.54
C ASP A 179 1.33 22.57 17.38
N HIS A 180 0.74 21.62 16.65
CA HIS A 180 -0.71 21.55 16.42
C HIS A 180 -1.36 20.34 17.07
N ALA A 181 -0.57 19.48 17.73
CA ALA A 181 -1.01 18.21 18.26
C ALA A 181 -1.77 17.36 17.24
N PHE A 182 -1.51 17.55 15.94
CA PHE A 182 -2.20 16.87 14.86
C PHE A 182 -1.31 15.78 14.28
N ASN A 183 -1.69 14.52 14.50
CA ASN A 183 -0.88 13.36 14.15
C ASN A 183 -1.58 12.52 13.08
N ILE A 184 -0.88 12.32 11.96
CA ILE A 184 -1.33 11.47 10.83
C ILE A 184 -0.46 10.22 10.68
N GLY A 185 0.41 9.92 11.64
CA GLY A 185 1.36 8.80 11.59
C GLY A 185 2.81 9.27 11.61
N LEU A 186 3.72 8.31 11.80
CA LEU A 186 5.16 8.56 11.71
C LEU A 186 5.56 8.84 10.25
N PRO A 187 6.50 9.77 9.99
CA PRO A 187 7.00 10.03 8.64
C PRO A 187 7.49 8.78 7.91
N ASP A 188 8.03 7.81 8.66
CA ASP A 188 8.53 6.54 8.14
C ASP A 188 7.45 5.54 7.74
N ASN A 189 6.21 5.75 8.17
CA ASN A 189 5.10 4.85 7.83
C ASN A 189 4.21 5.43 6.72
N ILE A 190 4.51 6.66 6.28
CA ILE A 190 3.75 7.37 5.26
C ILE A 190 4.45 7.24 3.91
N VAL A 191 3.66 7.02 2.86
CA VAL A 191 4.09 6.97 1.46
C VAL A 191 3.29 7.98 0.64
N ASN A 192 3.88 8.50 -0.44
CA ASN A 192 3.28 9.54 -1.27
C ASN A 192 2.85 10.77 -0.44
N CYS A 193 3.72 11.23 0.46
CA CYS A 193 3.43 12.25 1.46
C CYS A 193 2.97 13.58 0.84
N LYS A 194 3.56 13.99 -0.29
CA LYS A 194 3.13 15.20 -1.02
C LYS A 194 1.66 15.08 -1.47
N GLU A 195 1.29 13.94 -2.04
CA GLU A 195 -0.10 13.67 -2.42
C GLU A 195 -1.02 13.62 -1.20
N PHE A 196 -0.59 12.95 -0.13
CA PHE A 196 -1.37 12.84 1.10
C PHE A 196 -1.70 14.22 1.70
N LEU A 197 -0.67 15.07 1.86
CA LEU A 197 -0.83 16.43 2.35
C LEU A 197 -1.76 17.26 1.45
N ASN A 198 -1.68 17.09 0.13
CA ASN A 198 -2.58 17.75 -0.82
C ASN A 198 -4.04 17.31 -0.64
N VAL A 199 -4.31 16.02 -0.41
CA VAL A 199 -5.66 15.51 -0.13
C VAL A 199 -6.21 16.12 1.16
N LEU A 200 -5.41 16.13 2.23
CA LEU A 200 -5.81 16.74 3.51
C LEU A 200 -6.04 18.25 3.37
N GLN A 201 -5.16 18.95 2.65
CA GLN A 201 -5.27 20.38 2.39
C GLN A 201 -6.56 20.69 1.63
N LYS A 202 -6.89 19.93 0.58
CA LYS A 202 -8.16 20.07 -0.17
C LYS A 202 -9.38 19.90 0.73
N LYS A 203 -9.36 18.96 1.68
CA LYS A 203 -10.46 18.77 2.65
C LYS A 203 -10.57 19.96 3.62
N ILE A 204 -9.45 20.52 4.08
CA ILE A 204 -9.48 21.74 4.90
C ILE A 204 -10.00 22.95 4.10
N ASP A 205 -9.60 23.08 2.85
CA ASP A 205 -10.02 24.19 1.99
C ASP A 205 -11.48 24.05 1.50
N SER A 206 -12.02 22.84 1.44
CA SER A 206 -13.47 22.58 1.27
C SER A 206 -14.26 22.70 2.59
N PHE A 207 -13.61 23.20 3.63
CA PHE A 207 -14.14 23.40 4.97
C PHE A 207 -14.63 22.12 5.65
N GLN A 208 -13.99 20.98 5.38
CA GLN A 208 -14.30 19.69 5.97
C GLN A 208 -13.33 19.33 7.10
N CYS A 209 -13.86 18.87 8.23
CA CYS A 209 -13.04 18.36 9.32
C CYS A 209 -12.43 16.98 8.97
N LEU A 210 -11.12 16.82 9.14
CA LEU A 210 -10.40 15.59 8.78
C LEU A 210 -10.75 14.37 9.62
N TYR A 211 -11.33 14.56 10.81
CA TYR A 211 -11.69 13.48 11.74
C TYR A 211 -13.17 13.08 11.65
N CYS A 212 -14.08 14.05 11.78
CA CYS A 212 -15.52 13.78 11.83
C CYS A 212 -16.22 14.00 10.48
N GLU A 213 -15.49 14.46 9.47
CA GLU A 213 -15.93 14.65 8.09
C GLU A 213 -17.10 15.63 7.89
N LYS A 214 -17.47 16.37 8.96
CA LYS A 214 -18.46 17.44 8.88
C LYS A 214 -17.90 18.63 8.10
N THR A 215 -18.75 19.22 7.26
CA THR A 215 -18.45 20.44 6.51
C THR A 215 -18.95 21.67 7.27
N PHE A 216 -18.22 22.77 7.16
CA PHE A 216 -18.48 24.04 7.84
C PHE A 216 -18.57 25.18 6.83
N ALA A 217 -19.05 26.34 7.27
CA ALA A 217 -19.26 27.48 6.39
C ALA A 217 -17.96 28.20 5.97
N ASP A 218 -16.90 28.07 6.77
CA ASP A 218 -15.63 28.77 6.53
C ASP A 218 -14.45 28.08 7.23
N LYS A 219 -13.22 28.42 6.80
CA LYS A 219 -11.96 27.84 7.30
C LYS A 219 -11.75 28.06 8.80
N ASN A 220 -12.18 29.20 9.34
CA ASN A 220 -12.03 29.52 10.75
C ASN A 220 -12.89 28.60 11.62
N LYS A 221 -14.13 28.33 11.21
CA LYS A 221 -15.03 27.40 11.90
C LYS A 221 -14.50 25.97 11.92
N VAL A 222 -13.86 25.49 10.86
CA VAL A 222 -13.21 24.16 10.85
C VAL A 222 -12.07 24.12 11.85
N LYS A 223 -11.15 25.10 11.80
CA LYS A 223 -9.99 25.17 12.69
C LYS A 223 -10.44 25.25 14.16
N ASP A 224 -11.43 26.09 14.45
CA ASP A 224 -12.01 26.22 15.79
C ASP A 224 -12.71 24.94 16.24
N HIS A 225 -13.46 24.29 15.34
CA HIS A 225 -14.09 23.00 15.62
C HIS A 225 -13.06 21.94 15.98
N MET A 226 -12.01 21.79 15.17
CA MET A 226 -10.96 20.80 15.40
C MET A 226 -10.23 21.05 16.72
N ARG A 227 -9.95 22.33 17.04
CA ARG A 227 -9.35 22.73 18.32
C ARG A 227 -10.27 22.43 19.51
N LYS A 228 -11.54 22.84 19.46
CA LYS A 228 -12.50 22.70 20.58
C LYS A 228 -12.88 21.24 20.83
N LYS A 229 -13.05 20.44 19.77
CA LYS A 229 -13.41 19.02 19.84
C LYS A 229 -12.20 18.08 19.92
N GLN A 230 -10.98 18.64 19.92
CA GLN A 230 -9.74 17.86 19.97
C GLN A 230 -9.66 16.81 18.84
N HIS A 231 -10.13 17.17 17.65
CA HIS A 231 -10.00 16.34 16.44
C HIS A 231 -8.58 16.45 15.90
N ARG A 232 -7.68 15.76 16.58
CA ARG A 232 -6.23 15.77 16.41
C ARG A 232 -5.69 14.70 15.45
N LYS A 233 -6.58 13.92 14.83
CA LYS A 233 -6.26 12.81 13.94
C LYS A 233 -7.17 12.87 12.72
N ILE A 234 -6.86 12.07 11.71
CA ILE A 234 -7.77 11.82 10.58
C ILE A 234 -8.79 10.73 10.94
N ASN A 235 -9.86 10.63 10.17
CA ASN A 235 -10.83 9.54 10.29
C ASN A 235 -10.18 8.22 9.88
N ALA A 236 -9.97 7.32 10.86
CA ALA A 236 -9.36 6.01 10.63
C ALA A 236 -10.25 5.09 9.74
N LYS A 237 -11.56 5.32 9.71
CA LYS A 237 -12.50 4.51 8.91
C LYS A 237 -12.56 4.91 7.44
N ASN A 238 -11.87 5.98 7.06
CA ASN A 238 -11.89 6.46 5.68
C ASN A 238 -10.79 5.77 4.86
N GLN A 239 -11.20 4.78 4.07
CA GLN A 239 -10.32 3.97 3.23
C GLN A 239 -9.59 4.76 2.13
N GLU A 240 -10.01 6.00 1.84
CA GLU A 240 -9.29 6.88 0.90
C GLU A 240 -7.85 7.15 1.37
N TYR A 241 -7.60 7.11 2.68
CA TYR A 241 -6.29 7.33 3.25
C TYR A 241 -5.41 6.08 3.29
N ASP A 242 -5.97 4.89 3.14
CA ASP A 242 -5.25 3.62 3.32
C ASP A 242 -4.03 3.53 2.39
N LYS A 243 -4.15 4.07 1.18
CA LYS A 243 -3.06 4.13 0.17
C LYS A 243 -1.84 4.97 0.58
N PHE A 244 -1.91 5.74 1.67
CA PHE A 244 -0.80 6.55 2.15
C PHE A 244 -0.02 5.88 3.28
N TYR A 245 -0.43 4.69 3.71
CA TYR A 245 0.21 3.97 4.82
C TYR A 245 0.84 2.67 4.35
N ILE A 246 2.13 2.50 4.64
CA ILE A 246 2.91 1.32 4.21
C ILE A 246 2.33 -0.01 4.69
N ILE A 247 1.72 -0.03 5.89
CA ILE A 247 1.14 -1.24 6.49
C ILE A 247 0.06 -1.87 5.59
N ASN A 248 -0.68 -1.05 4.83
CA ASN A 248 -1.73 -1.53 3.91
C ASN A 248 -1.18 -2.17 2.62
N TYR A 249 0.15 -2.27 2.50
CA TYR A 249 0.81 -2.94 1.39
C TYR A 249 1.53 -4.23 1.81
N LEU A 250 1.70 -4.48 3.11
CA LEU A 250 2.52 -5.58 3.63
C LEU A 250 1.86 -6.94 3.40
N GLU A 251 0.57 -7.06 3.68
CA GLU A 251 -0.12 -8.36 3.63
C GLU A 251 -1.29 -8.37 2.64
N PHE A 252 -1.35 -9.44 1.85
CA PHE A 252 -2.47 -9.71 0.97
C PHE A 252 -3.71 -10.04 1.80
N GLY A 253 -4.80 -9.29 1.58
CA GLY A 253 -6.10 -9.58 2.20
C GLY A 253 -6.29 -9.08 3.63
N LYS A 254 -5.32 -8.36 4.23
CA LYS A 254 -5.48 -7.75 5.56
C LYS A 254 -5.46 -6.22 5.51
N SER A 255 -6.41 -5.59 6.19
CA SER A 255 -6.38 -4.15 6.47
C SER A 255 -5.48 -3.84 7.67
N TRP A 256 -5.03 -2.58 7.81
CA TRP A 256 -4.31 -2.13 9.00
C TRP A 256 -5.05 -2.41 10.31
N GLU A 257 -6.40 -2.39 10.30
CA GLU A 257 -7.23 -2.72 11.48
C GLU A 257 -7.05 -4.19 11.88
N GLN A 258 -6.92 -5.08 10.90
CA GLN A 258 -6.72 -6.50 11.12
C GLN A 258 -5.30 -6.78 11.60
N VAL A 259 -4.29 -6.16 10.98
CA VAL A 259 -2.88 -6.28 11.40
C VAL A 259 -2.69 -5.75 12.82
N GLN A 260 -3.25 -4.59 13.17
CA GLN A 260 -3.16 -4.06 14.53
C GLN A 260 -3.87 -4.98 15.54
N SER A 261 -5.02 -5.57 15.17
CA SER A 261 -5.74 -6.48 16.05
C SER A 261 -5.01 -7.82 16.29
N GLU A 262 -4.14 -8.22 15.35
CA GLU A 262 -3.28 -9.40 15.49
C GLU A 262 -2.09 -9.10 16.40
N ASP A 263 -1.40 -7.98 16.20
CA ASP A 263 -0.32 -7.51 17.09
C ASP A 263 -0.80 -7.39 18.55
N ASP A 264 -1.99 -6.80 18.76
CA ASP A 264 -2.58 -6.69 20.10
C ASP A 264 -2.86 -8.09 20.69
N ARG A 265 -3.38 -9.04 19.91
CA ARG A 265 -3.64 -10.43 20.36
C ARG A 265 -2.36 -11.20 20.68
N GLU A 266 -1.31 -11.06 19.87
CA GLU A 266 -0.01 -11.69 20.14
C GLU A 266 0.64 -11.11 21.39
N LEU A 267 0.49 -9.80 21.65
CA LEU A 267 0.92 -9.19 22.91
C LEU A 267 0.18 -9.75 24.13
N PHE A 268 -1.13 -10.01 24.02
CA PHE A 268 -1.91 -10.63 25.10
C PHE A 268 -1.55 -12.11 25.30
N HIS A 269 -1.28 -12.87 24.22
CA HIS A 269 -0.89 -14.28 24.32
C HIS A 269 0.48 -14.46 24.98
N ASN A 270 1.44 -13.59 24.64
CA ASN A 270 2.75 -13.57 25.30
C ASN A 270 2.66 -13.17 26.79
N GLN A 271 1.63 -12.40 27.17
CA GLN A 271 1.41 -12.01 28.56
C GLN A 271 0.72 -13.11 29.37
N GLU A 272 -0.21 -13.87 28.76
CA GLU A 272 -0.81 -15.07 29.36
C GLU A 272 0.20 -16.20 29.52
N GLU A 273 1.07 -16.46 28.54
CA GLU A 273 2.16 -17.43 28.68
C GLU A 273 3.16 -17.03 29.78
N TYR A 274 3.44 -15.74 29.94
CA TYR A 274 4.29 -15.24 31.02
C TYR A 274 3.64 -15.37 32.40
N LEU A 275 2.32 -15.21 32.49
CA LEU A 275 1.57 -15.43 33.72
C LEU A 275 1.44 -16.93 34.04
N ASP A 276 1.18 -17.78 33.06
CA ASP A 276 1.14 -19.24 33.22
C ASP A 276 2.51 -19.83 33.58
N PHE A 277 3.61 -19.21 33.12
CA PHE A 277 4.96 -19.57 33.55
C PHE A 277 5.24 -19.14 35.00
N LEU A 278 4.71 -17.99 35.45
CA LEU A 278 4.87 -17.51 36.83
C LEU A 278 3.96 -18.25 37.84
N PHE A 279 2.85 -18.84 37.40
CA PHE A 279 1.95 -19.63 38.26
C PHE A 279 2.28 -21.14 38.29
N ASN A 280 3.19 -21.62 37.45
CA ASN A 280 3.65 -23.03 37.40
C ASN A 280 5.11 -23.24 37.87
N ILE A 281 5.69 -22.30 38.60
CA ILE A 281 6.94 -22.45 39.39
C ILE A 281 6.60 -22.24 40.86
#